data_AF-A0A359D4K9-F1
#
_entry.id   AF-A0A359D4K9-F1
#
_cell.length_a   1.000
_cell.length_b   1.000
_cell.length_c   1.000
_cell.angle_alpha   90.00
_cell.angle_beta   90.00
_cell.angle_gamma   90.00
#
_symmetry.space_group_name_H-M   'P 1'
#
loop_
_entity.id
_entity.type
_entity.pdbx_description
1 polymer ?
#
loop_
_entity_poly.entity_id
_entity_poly.type
_entity_poly.pdbx_seq_one_letter_code
_entity_poly.pdbx_strand_id
1 'polypeptide(L)'
;MESDIDEFLDNIEEIKDLGISLGHNLYKARIKNTDNNKGKSAGYRLITYLQFNENELTLIYIYSKSELENISESELDNIIINTFYNENMK
;
A
#
# COMPACT_ATOMS: atom_id res chain seq x y z
N MET A 1 -11.38 0.61 8.83
CA MET A 1 -10.07 0.00 8.51
C MET A 1 -10.25 -1.41 8.00
N GLU A 2 -10.70 -2.38 8.80
CA GLU A 2 -10.94 -3.76 8.32
C GLU A 2 -11.95 -3.76 7.15
N SER A 3 -13.10 -3.10 7.33
CA SER A 3 -14.11 -2.94 6.27
C SER A 3 -13.61 -2.20 5.02
N ASP A 4 -12.68 -1.26 5.17
CA ASP A 4 -12.13 -0.52 4.03
C ASP A 4 -11.17 -1.40 3.21
N ILE A 5 -10.39 -2.23 3.90
CA ILE A 5 -9.47 -3.18 3.29
C ILE A 5 -10.26 -4.26 2.56
N ASP A 6 -11.28 -4.84 3.21
CA ASP A 6 -12.15 -5.86 2.61
C ASP A 6 -12.82 -5.31 1.35
N GLU A 7 -13.40 -4.10 1.41
CA GLU A 7 -13.98 -3.44 0.24
C GLU A 7 -12.96 -3.28 -0.89
N PHE A 8 -11.73 -2.90 -0.59
CA PHE A 8 -10.69 -2.80 -1.61
C PHE A 8 -10.35 -4.16 -2.22
N LEU A 9 -10.16 -5.20 -1.40
CA LEU A 9 -9.82 -6.55 -1.88
C LEU A 9 -10.92 -7.16 -2.76
N ASP A 10 -12.19 -6.95 -2.38
CA ASP A 10 -13.35 -7.41 -3.15
C ASP A 10 -13.48 -6.74 -4.53
N ASN A 11 -12.84 -5.58 -4.73
CA ASN A 11 -12.85 -4.85 -6.00
C ASN A 11 -11.61 -5.10 -6.88
N ILE A 12 -10.70 -5.99 -6.49
CA ILE A 12 -9.53 -6.34 -7.31
C ILE A 12 -9.94 -7.37 -8.37
N GLU A 13 -9.92 -6.98 -9.64
CA GLU A 13 -10.15 -7.90 -10.77
C GLU A 13 -8.89 -8.05 -11.64
N GLU A 14 -8.11 -6.98 -11.78
CA GLU A 14 -6.93 -6.89 -12.64
C GLU A 14 -5.77 -6.17 -11.94
N ILE A 15 -4.56 -6.28 -12.50
CA ILE A 15 -3.34 -5.64 -11.99
C ILE A 15 -3.50 -4.12 -11.80
N LYS A 16 -4.27 -3.46 -12.67
CA LYS A 16 -4.50 -2.01 -12.61
C LYS A 16 -5.25 -1.59 -11.32
N ASP A 17 -6.00 -2.51 -10.72
CA ASP A 17 -6.81 -2.26 -9.52
C ASP A 17 -5.93 -2.29 -8.25
N LEU A 18 -4.71 -2.84 -8.34
CA LEU A 18 -3.70 -2.83 -7.28
C LEU A 18 -3.11 -1.43 -7.02
N GLY A 19 -3.38 -0.47 -7.90
CA GLY A 19 -2.98 0.92 -7.78
C GLY A 19 -1.72 1.30 -8.59
N ILE A 20 -0.88 2.17 -8.03
CA ILE A 20 0.28 2.73 -8.72
C ILE A 20 1.43 1.73 -8.68
N SER A 21 1.96 1.34 -9.84
CA SER A 21 3.16 0.49 -9.90
C SER A 21 4.40 1.25 -9.42
N LEU A 22 5.20 0.58 -8.58
CA LEU A 22 6.48 1.06 -8.08
C LEU A 22 7.67 0.29 -8.67
N GLY A 23 7.42 -0.57 -9.65
CA GLY A 23 8.40 -1.51 -10.20
C GLY A 23 8.51 -2.79 -9.38
N HIS A 24 9.24 -3.79 -9.90
CA HIS A 24 9.51 -5.06 -9.20
C HIS A 24 8.26 -5.79 -8.67
N ASN A 25 7.16 -5.78 -9.43
CA ASN A 25 5.85 -6.34 -9.02
C ASN A 25 5.28 -5.75 -7.72
N LEU A 26 5.74 -4.55 -7.32
CA LEU A 26 5.19 -3.80 -6.20
C LEU A 26 4.17 -2.79 -6.69
N TYR A 27 3.03 -2.77 -6.01
CA TYR A 27 1.93 -1.86 -6.28
C TYR A 27 1.50 -1.16 -5.00
N LYS A 28 1.12 0.11 -5.14
CA LYS A 28 0.64 0.96 -4.06
C LYS A 28 -0.80 1.35 -4.27
N ALA A 29 -1.67 0.95 -3.35
CA ALA A 29 -3.05 1.37 -3.33
C ALA A 29 -3.28 2.64 -2.49
N ARG A 30 -4.45 3.25 -2.65
CA ARG A 30 -4.93 4.35 -1.81
C ARG A 30 -6.35 4.03 -1.41
N ILE A 31 -6.50 3.23 -0.36
CA ILE A 31 -7.81 2.84 0.17
C ILE A 31 -8.43 4.04 0.92
N LYS A 32 -9.76 4.09 0.98
CA LYS A 32 -10.43 5.03 1.87
C LYS A 32 -10.13 4.64 3.32
N ASN A 33 -10.09 5.60 4.23
CA ASN A 33 -10.19 5.27 5.66
C ASN A 33 -11.46 5.87 6.21
N THR A 34 -12.45 5.02 6.46
CA THR A 34 -13.71 5.41 7.07
C THR A 34 -13.62 5.59 8.58
N ASP A 35 -12.58 5.06 9.24
CA ASP A 35 -12.42 5.13 10.71
C ASP A 35 -11.89 6.49 11.20
N ASN A 36 -11.29 7.31 10.34
CA ASN A 36 -10.75 8.61 10.76
C ASN A 36 -11.84 9.69 10.78
N ASN A 37 -12.30 10.02 11.99
CA ASN A 37 -13.12 11.21 12.28
C ASN A 37 -12.33 12.53 12.32
N LYS A 38 -11.02 12.49 12.01
CA LYS A 38 -10.16 13.68 11.91
C LYS A 38 -10.21 14.15 10.45
N GLY A 39 -10.73 15.36 10.20
CA GLY A 39 -11.11 15.87 8.86
C GLY A 39 -10.00 15.89 7.78
N LYS A 40 -10.21 16.65 6.69
CA LYS A 40 -9.44 16.61 5.42
C LYS A 40 -7.89 16.57 5.53
N SER A 41 -7.31 17.03 6.63
CA SER A 41 -5.85 17.01 6.90
C SER A 41 -5.31 15.67 7.44
N ALA A 42 -6.17 14.76 7.92
CA ALA A 42 -5.78 13.45 8.49
C ALA A 42 -6.14 12.26 7.56
N GLY A 43 -6.28 12.51 6.26
CA GLY A 43 -6.50 11.48 5.25
C GLY A 43 -5.25 10.62 5.06
N TYR A 44 -5.45 9.30 4.97
CA TYR A 44 -4.39 8.32 4.72
C TYR A 44 -3.70 8.62 3.38
N ARG A 45 -2.37 8.45 3.37
CA ARG A 45 -1.51 8.33 2.19
C ARG A 45 -0.33 7.45 2.60
N LEU A 46 -0.60 6.16 2.55
CA LEU A 46 0.06 5.13 1.73
C LEU A 46 -0.62 3.85 2.17
N ILE A 47 -1.31 3.18 1.26
CA ILE A 47 -2.12 2.06 1.67
C ILE A 47 -1.76 0.87 0.81
N THR A 48 -1.23 -0.13 1.49
CA THR A 48 -0.96 -1.47 0.99
C THR A 48 0.04 -1.52 -0.15
N TYR A 49 1.20 -2.12 0.16
CA TYR A 49 2.05 -2.70 -0.86
C TYR A 49 1.57 -4.11 -1.15
N LEU A 50 1.32 -4.36 -2.43
CA LEU A 50 0.92 -5.67 -2.91
C LEU A 50 2.04 -6.22 -3.76
N GLN A 51 2.54 -7.40 -3.39
CA GLN A 51 3.41 -8.17 -4.28
C GLN A 51 2.55 -9.19 -5.01
N PHE A 52 2.58 -9.13 -6.34
CA PHE A 52 1.97 -10.15 -7.18
C PHE A 52 3.04 -11.11 -7.69
N ASN A 53 3.00 -12.36 -7.23
CA ASN A 53 3.86 -13.44 -7.71
C ASN A 53 2.97 -14.63 -8.09
N GLU A 54 3.08 -15.13 -9.32
CA GLU A 54 2.47 -16.41 -9.77
C GLU A 54 1.13 -16.77 -9.11
N ASN A 55 0.12 -15.90 -9.28
CA ASN A 55 -1.26 -16.04 -8.79
C ASN A 55 -1.50 -15.77 -7.29
N GLU A 56 -0.50 -15.32 -6.54
CA GLU A 56 -0.65 -14.92 -5.15
C GLU A 56 -0.51 -13.41 -4.99
N LEU A 57 -1.39 -12.85 -4.17
CA LEU A 57 -1.40 -11.45 -3.78
C LEU A 57 -0.97 -11.35 -2.30
N THR A 58 0.21 -10.78 -2.05
CA THR A 58 0.74 -10.61 -0.69
C THR A 58 0.61 -9.17 -0.22
N LEU A 59 -0.09 -8.96 0.89
CA LEU A 59 -0.10 -7.68 1.60
C LEU A 59 1.17 -7.53 2.43
N ILE A 60 1.97 -6.53 2.07
CA ILE A 60 3.26 -6.25 2.70
C ILE A 60 3.11 -5.33 3.90
N TYR A 61 2.42 -4.19 3.73
CA TYR A 61 2.35 -3.17 4.77
C TYR A 61 1.15 -2.24 4.58
N ILE A 62 0.36 -2.08 5.63
CA ILE A 62 -0.76 -1.14 5.70
C ILE A 62 -0.46 -0.16 6.83
N TYR A 63 -0.62 1.13 6.57
CA TYR A 63 -0.53 2.13 7.62
C TYR A 63 -1.32 3.39 7.26
N SER A 64 -1.48 4.27 8.24
CA SER A 64 -2.10 5.58 8.10
C SER A 64 -1.05 6.67 7.92
N LYS A 65 -1.29 7.67 7.05
CA LYS A 65 -0.35 8.80 6.90
C LYS A 65 0.02 9.46 8.23
N SER A 66 -0.90 9.49 9.18
CA SER A 66 -0.70 10.02 10.53
C SER A 66 0.31 9.22 11.37
N GLU A 67 0.53 7.93 11.09
CA GLU A 67 1.54 7.14 11.80
C GLU A 67 2.96 7.48 11.33
N LEU A 68 3.12 8.00 10.11
CA LEU A 68 4.41 8.33 9.51
C LEU A 68 4.53 9.81 9.16
N GLU A 69 4.14 10.70 10.08
CA GLU A 69 4.18 12.17 9.88
C GLU A 69 5.58 12.70 9.51
N ASN A 70 6.64 12.00 9.90
CA ASN A 70 8.04 12.40 9.69
C ASN A 70 8.72 11.76 8.47
N ILE A 71 8.03 10.89 7.72
CA ILE A 71 8.61 10.20 6.56
C ILE A 71 7.82 10.62 5.31
N SER A 72 8.56 11.02 4.26
CA SER A 72 7.92 11.37 3.00
C SER A 72 7.41 10.13 2.25
N GLU A 73 6.35 10.28 1.43
CA GLU A 73 5.79 9.19 0.62
C GLU A 73 6.88 8.54 -0.27
N SER A 74 7.73 9.37 -0.88
CA SER A 74 8.83 8.92 -1.74
C SER A 74 9.95 8.19 -0.98
N GLU A 75 10.24 8.62 0.24
CA GLU A 75 11.27 7.97 1.05
C GLU A 75 10.81 6.57 1.47
N LEU A 76 9.53 6.43 1.80
CA LEU A 76 8.97 5.13 2.13
C LEU A 76 8.83 4.20 0.92
N ASP A 77 8.41 4.71 -0.24
CA ASP A 77 8.46 3.95 -1.50
C ASP A 77 9.87 3.37 -1.71
N ASN A 78 10.92 4.19 -1.53
CA ASN A 78 12.30 3.75 -1.67
C ASN A 78 12.71 2.70 -0.61
N ILE A 79 12.35 2.89 0.65
CA ILE A 79 12.64 1.91 1.72
C ILE A 79 12.04 0.55 1.39
N ILE A 80 10.80 0.53 0.91
CA ILE A 80 10.09 -0.70 0.60
C ILE A 80 10.70 -1.35 -0.63
N ILE A 81 10.83 -0.64 -1.75
CA ILE A 81 11.48 -1.16 -2.96
C ILE A 81 12.86 -1.77 -2.64
N ASN A 82 13.69 -1.06 -1.88
CA ASN A 82 15.03 -1.54 -1.52
C ASN A 82 15.00 -2.77 -0.60
N THR A 83 14.10 -2.80 0.38
CA THR A 83 13.95 -3.97 1.27
C THR A 83 13.60 -5.22 0.47
N PHE A 84 12.58 -5.13 -0.40
CA PHE A 84 12.15 -6.26 -1.23
C PHE A 84 13.20 -6.67 -2.26
N TYR A 85 13.84 -5.71 -2.93
CA TYR A 85 14.87 -6.03 -3.93
C TYR A 85 16.04 -6.80 -3.30
N ASN A 86 16.49 -6.40 -2.11
CA ASN A 86 17.60 -7.06 -1.42
C ASN A 86 17.23 -8.44 -0.86
N GLU A 87 15.98 -8.68 -0.48
CA GLU A 87 15.52 -10.00 -0.05
C GLU A 87 15.48 -11.01 -1.21
N ASN A 88 15.07 -10.59 -2.40
CA ASN A 88 14.99 -11.45 -3.58
C ASN A 88 16.35 -11.74 -4.26
N MET A 89 17.45 -11.10 -3.81
CA MET A 89 18.81 -11.39 -4.29
C MET A 89 19.62 -12.29 -3.34
N LYS A 90 19.03 -12.73 -2.21
CA LYS A 90 19.62 -13.73 -1.31
C LYS A 90 19.13 -15.13 -1.67
#